data_AF-A0A8J6VSC1-F1
#
_entry.id   AF-A0A8J6VSC1-F1
#
_cell.length_a   1.000
_cell.length_b   1.000
_cell.length_c   1.000
_cell.angle_alpha   90.00
_cell.angle_beta   90.00
_cell.angle_gamma   90.00
#
_symmetry.space_group_name_H-M   'P 1'
#
loop_
_entity.id
_entity.type
_entity.pdbx_description
1 polymer ?
#
loop_
_entity_poly.entity_id
_entity_poly.type
_entity_poly.pdbx_seq_one_letter_code
_entity_poly.pdbx_strand_id
1 'polypeptide(L)' 'MSSTKADLRDEVRHLADAAFRQKLISGHGDGEYSHKYQIIFQGRPRHYELEYARDFLKNLLVRNSLEHLFEKQC' A
#
# COMPACT_ATOMS: atom_id res chain seq x y z
N MET A 1 4.29 -24.30 8.02
CA MET A 1 4.09 -23.49 6.80
C MET A 1 3.29 -22.21 7.12
N SER A 2 3.91 -21.25 7.83
CA SER A 2 3.29 -19.95 8.14
C SER A 2 4.12 -18.74 7.71
N SER A 3 5.36 -18.93 7.25
CA SER A 3 6.28 -17.84 6.89
C SER A 3 5.72 -17.00 5.76
N THR A 4 5.27 -17.61 4.66
CA THR A 4 4.92 -16.91 3.41
C THR A 4 3.82 -15.84 3.56
N LYS A 5 2.81 -16.07 4.43
CA LYS A 5 1.72 -15.09 4.65
C LYS A 5 2.12 -13.99 5.62
N ALA A 6 2.98 -14.28 6.59
CA ALA A 6 3.54 -13.27 7.48
C ALA A 6 4.49 -12.35 6.70
N ASP A 7 5.36 -12.94 5.88
CA ASP A 7 6.31 -12.23 5.02
C ASP A 7 5.56 -11.29 4.04
N LEU A 8 4.47 -11.76 3.42
CA LEU A 8 3.65 -10.93 2.52
C LEU A 8 2.96 -9.78 3.27
N ARG A 9 2.46 -10.02 4.49
CA ARG A 9 1.84 -8.97 5.30
C ARG A 9 2.84 -7.90 5.68
N ASP A 10 4.05 -8.28 6.04
CA ASP A 10 5.12 -7.34 6.38
C ASP A 10 5.51 -6.50 5.15
N GLU A 11 5.59 -7.11 3.97
CA GLU A 11 5.78 -6.39 2.71
C GLU A 11 4.67 -5.35 2.46
N VAL A 12 3.40 -5.75 2.61
CA VAL A 12 2.25 -4.85 2.46
C VAL A 12 2.31 -3.70 3.45
N ARG A 13 2.66 -3.96 4.72
CA ARG A 13 2.80 -2.92 5.75
C ARG A 13 3.87 -1.91 5.37
N HIS A 14 5.05 -2.37 4.95
CA HIS A 14 6.14 -1.47 4.54
C HIS A 14 5.77 -0.57 3.35
N LEU A 15 5.06 -1.13 2.36
CA LEU A 15 4.56 -0.35 1.23
C LEU A 15 3.50 0.66 1.65
N ALA A 16 2.61 0.27 2.55
CA ALA A 16 1.54 1.14 3.06
C ALA A 16 2.12 2.30 3.87
N ASP A 17 3.10 2.04 4.74
CA ASP A 17 3.83 3.06 5.48
C ASP A 17 4.51 4.06 4.54
N ALA A 18 5.11 3.57 3.45
CA ALA A 18 5.73 4.43 2.44
C ALA A 18 4.70 5.30 1.71
N ALA A 19 3.56 4.72 1.32
CA ALA A 19 2.47 5.44 0.67
C ALA A 19 1.85 6.48 1.61
N PHE A 20 1.72 6.18 2.90
CA PHE A 20 1.21 7.09 3.92
C PHE A 20 2.16 8.27 4.15
N ARG A 21 3.47 8.02 4.29
CA ARG A 21 4.48 9.08 4.39
C ARG A 21 4.49 10.01 3.17
N GLN A 22 4.22 9.48 1.99
CA GLN A 22 4.09 10.24 0.74
C GLN A 22 2.71 10.89 0.55
N LYS A 23 1.81 10.79 1.54
CA LYS A 23 0.43 11.32 1.50
C LYS A 23 -0.42 10.76 0.35
N LEU A 24 -0.07 9.59 -0.18
CA LEU A 24 -0.80 8.91 -1.25
C LEU A 24 -2.03 8.15 -0.72
N ILE A 25 -1.98 7.72 0.53
CA ILE A 25 -3.10 7.14 1.28
C ILE A 25 -3.31 7.94 2.57
N SER A 26 -4.53 7.91 3.10
CA SER A 26 -4.90 8.62 4.33
C SER A 26 -4.68 7.79 5.60
N GLY A 27 -4.40 6.49 5.46
CA GLY A 27 -4.13 5.58 6.58
C GLY A 27 -4.17 4.12 6.13
N HIS A 28 -3.71 3.21 6.99
CA HIS A 28 -3.75 1.78 6.75
C HIS A 28 -3.69 1.00 8.06
N GLY A 29 -4.02 -0.29 8.01
CA GLY A 29 -4.02 -1.16 9.17
C GLY A 29 -4.28 -2.62 8.79
N ASP A 30 -4.18 -3.50 9.77
CA ASP A 30 -4.59 -4.89 9.57
C ASP A 30 -6.11 -4.96 9.43
N GLY A 31 -6.58 -5.76 8.47
CA GLY A 31 -8.00 -6.03 8.32
C GLY A 31 -8.49 -7.04 9.37
N GLU A 32 -9.81 -7.18 9.47
CA GLU A 32 -10.46 -8.16 10.36
C GLU A 32 -9.98 -9.61 10.10
N TYR A 33 -9.49 -9.90 8.90
CA TYR A 33 -9.03 -11.23 8.49
C TYR A 33 -7.52 -11.28 8.24
N SER A 34 -6.91 -12.41 8.60
CA SER A 34 -5.47 -12.68 8.45
C SER A 34 -4.96 -12.76 7.00
N HIS A 35 -5.82 -12.66 6.00
CA HIS A 35 -5.47 -12.56 4.58
C HIS A 35 -5.84 -11.20 3.97
N LYS A 36 -6.39 -10.27 4.77
CA LYS A 36 -6.79 -8.93 4.32
C LYS A 36 -5.94 -7.85 4.97
N TYR A 37 -5.87 -6.73 4.27
CA TYR A 37 -5.25 -5.50 4.72
C TYR A 37 -6.17 -4.32 4.46
N GLN A 38 -6.25 -3.39 5.41
CA GLN A 38 -7.05 -2.19 5.29
C GLN A 38 -6.20 -1.04 4.78
N ILE A 39 -6.68 -0.36 3.74
CA ILE A 39 -6.08 0.85 3.18
C ILE A 39 -7.17 1.92 3.08
N ILE A 40 -6.92 3.09 3.67
CA ILE A 40 -7.79 4.26 3.55
C ILE A 40 -7.28 5.10 2.39
N PHE A 41 -7.99 5.04 1.26
CA PHE A 41 -7.63 5.76 0.04
C PHE A 41 -8.78 6.69 -0.35
N GLN A 42 -8.47 7.95 -0.66
CA GLN A 42 -9.46 8.99 -0.95
C GLN A 42 -10.53 9.14 0.16
N GLY A 43 -10.09 9.05 1.42
CA GLY A 43 -10.98 9.13 2.59
C GLY A 43 -11.91 7.93 2.79
N ARG A 44 -11.79 6.86 2.00
CA ARG A 44 -12.62 5.66 2.14
C ARG A 44 -11.79 4.45 2.58
N PRO A 45 -12.16 3.76 3.67
CA PRO A 45 -11.51 2.52 4.05
C PRO A 45 -11.87 1.42 3.04
N ARG A 46 -10.86 0.70 2.57
CA ARG A 46 -11.00 -0.45 1.67
C ARG A 46 -10.21 -1.62 2.22
N HIS A 47 -10.79 -2.80 2.15
CA HIS A 47 -10.13 -4.04 2.56
C HIS A 47 -9.77 -4.84 1.33
N TYR A 48 -8.48 -5.12 1.18
CA TYR A 48 -7.94 -5.85 0.05
C TYR A 48 -7.29 -7.15 0.53
N GLU A 49 -7.33 -8.19 -0.29
CA GLU A 49 -6.46 -9.35 -0.12
C GLU A 49 -4.99 -8.90 -0.12
N LEU A 50 -4.12 -9.55 0.65
CA LEU A 50 -2.72 -9.15 0.83
C LEU A 50 -1.98 -8.99 -0.52
N GLU A 51 -2.17 -9.94 -1.43
CA GLU A 51 -1.54 -9.92 -2.75
C GLU A 51 -2.00 -8.69 -3.55
N TYR A 52 -3.30 -8.40 -3.54
CA TYR A 52 -3.86 -7.24 -4.22
C TYR A 52 -3.42 -5.94 -3.56
N ALA A 53 -3.39 -5.88 -2.22
CA ALA A 53 -2.94 -4.73 -1.47
C ALA A 53 -1.49 -4.36 -1.82
N ARG A 54 -0.61 -5.36 -1.90
CA ARG A 54 0.78 -5.19 -2.32
C ARG A 54 0.87 -4.55 -3.70
N ASP A 55 0.18 -5.12 -4.68
CA ASP A 55 0.27 -4.67 -6.07
C ASP A 55 -0.36 -3.27 -6.23
N PHE A 56 -1.46 -3.00 -5.53
CA PHE A 56 -2.07 -1.67 -5.46
C PHE A 56 -1.10 -0.62 -4.92
N LEU A 57 -0.42 -0.90 -3.79
CA LEU A 57 0.51 0.03 -3.17
C LEU A 57 1.79 0.23 -4.00
N LYS A 58 2.34 -0.83 -4.61
CA LYS A 58 3.48 -0.72 -5.54
C LYS A 58 3.13 0.19 -6.71
N ASN A 59 1.97 -0.01 -7.32
CA ASN A 59 1.50 0.82 -8.43
C ASN A 59 1.33 2.29 -8.02
N LEU A 60 0.81 2.54 -6.81
CA LEU A 60 0.63 3.89 -6.30
C LEU A 60 1.98 4.61 -6.09
N LEU A 61 2.96 3.93 -5.51
CA LEU A 61 4.30 4.46 -5.27
C LEU A 61 5.09 4.72 -6.56
N VAL A 62 4.98 3.80 -7.54
CA VAL A 62 5.62 3.96 -8.85
C VAL A 62 5.05 5.16 -9.60
N ARG A 63 3.72 5.31 -9.61
CA ARG A 63 3.06 6.47 -10.25
C ARG A 63 3.53 7.79 -9.64
N ASN A 64 3.56 7.89 -8.32
CA ASN A 64 4.03 9.10 -7.65
C ASN A 64 5.51 9.40 -7.96
N SER A 65 6.35 8.36 -8.05
CA SER A 65 7.77 8.51 -8.40
C SER A 65 7.96 9.00 -9.84
N LEU A 66 7.12 8.53 -10.77
CA LEU A 66 7.12 8.98 -12.16
C LEU A 66 6.61 10.43 -12.29
N GLU A 67 5.55 10.81 -11.58
CA GLU A 67 5.06 12.20 -11.57
C GLU A 67 6.15 13.19 -11.12
N HIS A 68 6.91 12.84 -10.08
CA HIS A 68 8.04 13.66 -9.61
C HIS A 68 9.21 13.76 -10.61
N LEU A 69 9.35 12.81 -11.54
CA LEU A 69 10.37 12.87 -12.60
C LEU A 69 9.94 13.78 -13.75
N PHE A 70 8.65 13.85 -14.06
CA PHE A 70 8.13 14.75 -15.10
C PHE A 70 8.05 16.21 -14.65
N GLU A 71 7.80 16.49 -13.36
CA GLU A 71 7.75 17.86 -12.85
C GLU A 71 9.11 18.56 -12.78
N LYS A 72 10.23 17.81 -12.79
CA LYS A 72 11.59 18.38 -12.75
C LYS A 72 12.14 18.81 -14.11
N GLN A 73 11.31 18.75 -15.17
CA GLN A 73 11.72 19.03 -16.54
C GLN A 73 11.07 20.29 -17.15
N CYS A 74 10.33 21.06 -16.35
CA CYS A 74 9.75 22.35 -16.72
C CYS A 74 10.35 23.49 -15.89
#